data_AF-A0AAN4YTN8-F1
#
_entry.id   AF-A0AAN4YTN8-F1
#
_cell.length_a   1.000
_cell.length_b   1.000
_cell.length_c   1.000
_cell.angle_alpha   90.00
_cell.angle_beta   90.00
_cell.angle_gamma   90.00
#
_symmetry.space_group_name_H-M   'P 1'
#
loop_
_entity.id
_entity.type
_entity.pdbx_description
1 polymer ?
#
loop_
_entity_poly.entity_id
_entity_poly.type
_entity_poly.pdbx_seq_one_letter_code
_entity_poly.pdbx_strand_id
1 'polypeptide(L)'
;MPMPLLVADGRYPDELVVSSNATVYEFNPWEFGTFDPTVYGFVPLEYVGSKFDGGSIPDNETCVRGFDNAGFVMGTSSSLFNQFFLQVNSTSLPDFLKTAFSDILAKIGEEDEDIAVYAPNPFYNWAPESSPAAHQQELDMVDGGEDLQNIPLHPLIQPERHVDVIFAVDSSADTTYSWPNGTALVATYERSLNSTGIANGTSFPAIPDQNTFVNNGLNTRPTFFGCNSTNTTGPTPLVVYLPNYPYVSYSNWSTFQPSYEISERDDTIRNGYDVVTMGNSTRDGNWTTCVGCAILSRSFERTNTQVPDACTQCFQKYCWDGTTNSTNPADYEPVTLLEDSAGSALSPAVITTIVATSAALFTLL
;
A
#
# COMPACT_ATOMS: atom_id res chain seq x y z
N MET A 1 11.82 -14.75 13.54
CA MET A 1 11.22 -14.30 12.28
C MET A 1 9.91 -13.60 12.63
N PRO A 2 9.61 -12.41 12.06
CA PRO A 2 8.26 -11.85 12.13
C PRO A 2 7.23 -12.80 11.52
N MET A 3 5.97 -12.69 11.94
CA MET A 3 4.85 -13.44 11.36
C MET A 3 4.52 -12.85 9.97
N PRO A 4 4.55 -13.64 8.88
CA PRO A 4 4.11 -13.16 7.57
C PRO A 4 2.58 -13.04 7.54
N LEU A 5 2.11 -11.98 6.91
CA LEU A 5 0.70 -11.70 6.68
C LEU A 5 0.54 -11.34 5.20
N LEU A 6 -0.38 -12.01 4.51
CA LEU A 6 -0.77 -11.67 3.15
C LEU A 6 -2.25 -11.26 3.17
N VAL A 7 -2.65 -10.40 2.24
CA VAL A 7 -4.03 -9.93 2.12
C VAL A 7 -4.58 -10.15 0.73
N ALA A 8 -5.89 -10.32 0.65
CA ALA A 8 -6.64 -10.37 -0.59
C ALA A 8 -8.00 -9.72 -0.37
N ASP A 9 -8.57 -9.13 -1.41
CA ASP A 9 -9.88 -8.52 -1.33
C ASP A 9 -10.94 -9.52 -1.79
N GLY A 10 -12.05 -9.59 -1.04
CA GLY A 10 -13.23 -10.32 -1.44
C GLY A 10 -13.98 -9.58 -2.54
N ARG A 11 -14.39 -10.32 -3.56
CA ARG A 11 -15.18 -9.80 -4.68
C ARG A 11 -16.48 -10.57 -4.79
N TYR A 12 -17.62 -9.89 -4.93
CA TYR A 12 -18.87 -10.60 -5.19
C TYR A 12 -19.05 -10.86 -6.70
N PRO A 13 -19.83 -11.89 -7.08
CA PRO A 13 -20.17 -12.13 -8.48
C PRO A 13 -20.71 -10.87 -9.16
N ASP A 14 -20.35 -10.67 -10.43
CA ASP A 14 -20.69 -9.51 -11.27
C ASP A 14 -20.09 -8.15 -10.86
N GLU A 15 -19.29 -8.07 -9.78
CA GLU A 15 -18.53 -6.85 -9.47
C GLU A 15 -17.28 -6.78 -10.35
N LEU A 16 -16.94 -5.62 -10.91
CA LEU A 16 -15.68 -5.41 -11.67
C LEU A 16 -14.69 -4.50 -10.94
N VAL A 17 -15.20 -3.68 -10.01
CA VAL A 17 -14.44 -2.71 -9.24
C VAL A 17 -14.52 -3.10 -7.78
N VAL A 18 -13.37 -3.30 -7.16
CA VAL A 18 -13.28 -3.53 -5.73
C VAL A 18 -13.48 -2.20 -5.02
N SER A 19 -14.52 -2.13 -4.19
CA SER A 19 -14.84 -0.93 -3.43
C SER A 19 -13.92 -0.82 -2.21
N SER A 20 -13.70 0.40 -1.71
CA SER A 20 -12.90 0.65 -0.49
C SER A 20 -13.47 0.03 0.79
N ASN A 21 -14.69 -0.51 0.73
CA ASN A 21 -15.36 -1.27 1.79
C ASN A 21 -15.42 -2.78 1.50
N ALA A 22 -14.67 -3.29 0.52
CA ALA A 22 -14.54 -4.72 0.27
C ALA A 22 -14.04 -5.44 1.53
N THR A 23 -14.34 -6.74 1.61
CA THR A 23 -13.86 -7.59 2.70
C THR A 23 -12.38 -7.86 2.49
N VAL A 24 -11.53 -7.42 3.42
CA VAL A 24 -10.09 -7.68 3.39
C VAL A 24 -9.82 -8.99 4.12
N TYR A 25 -9.49 -10.03 3.38
CA TYR A 25 -9.06 -11.31 3.94
C TYR A 25 -7.57 -11.28 4.26
N GLU A 26 -7.18 -12.00 5.30
CA GLU A 26 -5.82 -12.21 5.72
C GLU A 26 -5.47 -13.69 5.67
N PHE A 27 -4.28 -13.98 5.15
CA PHE A 27 -3.61 -15.25 5.31
C PHE A 27 -2.43 -15.08 6.28
N ASN A 28 -2.38 -15.93 7.29
CA ASN A 28 -1.21 -16.08 8.15
C ASN A 28 -0.86 -17.57 8.27
N PRO A 29 0.27 -17.95 8.89
CA PRO A 29 0.71 -19.35 8.91
C PRO A 29 -0.24 -20.36 9.56
N TRP A 30 -1.28 -19.90 10.26
CA TRP A 30 -2.22 -20.75 10.99
C TRP A 30 -3.64 -20.68 10.46
N GLU A 31 -4.08 -19.50 10.02
CA GLU A 31 -5.48 -19.23 9.71
C GLU A 31 -5.67 -18.34 8.48
N PHE A 32 -6.84 -18.49 7.89
CA PHE A 32 -7.36 -17.66 6.81
C PHE A 32 -8.70 -17.10 7.24
N GLY A 33 -8.92 -15.81 7.03
CA GLY A 33 -10.18 -15.17 7.39
C GLY A 33 -10.09 -13.66 7.45
N THR A 34 -10.98 -13.03 8.19
CA THR A 34 -11.04 -11.56 8.26
C THR A 34 -11.59 -11.06 9.58
N PHE A 35 -11.10 -9.89 9.99
CA PHE A 35 -11.65 -9.10 11.09
C PHE A 35 -12.78 -8.17 10.64
N ASP A 36 -13.07 -8.09 9.35
CA ASP A 36 -14.20 -7.30 8.85
C ASP A 36 -15.53 -7.93 9.27
N PRO A 37 -16.56 -7.11 9.56
CA PRO A 37 -17.85 -7.58 10.07
C PRO A 37 -18.67 -8.34 9.03
N THR A 38 -18.26 -8.29 7.76
CA THR A 38 -18.86 -9.03 6.64
C THR A 38 -18.69 -10.54 6.74
N VAL A 39 -17.72 -11.01 7.53
CA VAL A 39 -17.54 -12.44 7.86
C VAL A 39 -17.19 -12.62 9.34
N TYR A 40 -16.26 -11.82 9.85
CA TYR A 40 -15.75 -11.83 11.22
C TYR A 40 -15.46 -13.26 11.71
N GLY A 41 -14.56 -13.94 11.01
CA GLY A 41 -14.32 -15.36 11.21
C GLY A 41 -13.01 -15.80 10.57
N PHE A 42 -12.43 -16.85 11.15
CA PHE A 42 -11.17 -17.46 10.70
C PHE A 42 -11.32 -18.97 10.67
N VAL A 43 -10.70 -19.60 9.68
CA VAL A 43 -10.56 -21.06 9.56
C VAL A 43 -9.10 -21.44 9.60
N PRO A 44 -8.74 -22.65 10.07
CA PRO A 44 -7.36 -23.11 9.99
C PRO A 44 -6.93 -23.19 8.51
N LEU A 45 -5.84 -22.48 8.17
CA LEU A 45 -5.34 -22.39 6.81
C LEU A 45 -5.03 -23.78 6.24
N GLU A 46 -4.50 -24.68 7.07
CA GLU A 46 -4.22 -26.08 6.75
C GLU A 46 -5.43 -26.83 6.14
N TYR A 47 -6.65 -26.40 6.49
CA TYR A 47 -7.90 -27.03 6.07
C TYR A 47 -8.76 -26.16 5.15
N VAL A 48 -8.25 -25.04 4.64
CA VAL A 48 -9.06 -24.04 3.92
C VAL A 48 -9.84 -24.60 2.71
N GLY A 49 -9.34 -25.65 2.07
CA GLY A 49 -10.02 -26.34 0.97
C GLY A 49 -11.05 -27.40 1.41
N SER A 50 -11.36 -27.50 2.70
CA SER A 50 -12.33 -28.45 3.24
C SER A 50 -13.75 -27.90 3.17
N LYS A 51 -14.74 -28.79 3.10
CA LYS A 51 -16.15 -28.40 3.07
C LYS A 51 -16.67 -28.07 4.47
N PHE A 52 -16.45 -26.83 4.88
CA PHE A 52 -17.07 -26.27 6.08
C PHE A 52 -18.56 -26.02 5.86
N ASP A 53 -19.34 -26.21 6.91
CA ASP A 53 -20.76 -25.89 6.99
C ASP A 53 -21.05 -25.39 8.41
N GLY A 54 -21.43 -24.11 8.53
CA GLY A 54 -21.73 -23.49 9.82
C GLY A 54 -20.53 -23.40 10.76
N GLY A 55 -19.31 -23.28 10.21
CA GLY A 55 -18.06 -23.19 10.98
C GLY A 55 -17.46 -24.54 11.42
N SER A 56 -17.98 -25.67 10.91
CA SER A 56 -17.43 -27.00 11.18
C SER A 56 -17.40 -27.87 9.92
N ILE A 57 -16.52 -28.87 9.87
CA ILE A 57 -16.54 -29.87 8.79
C ILE A 57 -17.51 -30.98 9.21
N PRO A 58 -18.56 -31.29 8.43
CA PRO A 58 -19.50 -32.36 8.76
C PRO A 58 -18.84 -33.73 8.94
N ASP A 59 -19.38 -34.58 9.82
CA ASP A 59 -18.82 -35.92 10.13
C ASP A 59 -18.70 -36.85 8.90
N ASN A 60 -19.49 -36.59 7.85
CA ASN A 60 -19.49 -37.35 6.61
C ASN A 60 -18.56 -36.77 5.52
N GLU A 61 -17.87 -35.66 5.81
CA GLU A 61 -16.90 -35.02 4.92
C GLU A 61 -15.47 -35.28 5.42
N THR A 62 -14.50 -35.16 4.52
CA THR A 62 -13.08 -35.35 4.86
C THR A 62 -12.35 -34.02 4.88
N CYS A 63 -11.45 -33.83 5.85
CA CYS A 63 -10.55 -32.69 5.85
C CYS A 63 -9.60 -32.73 4.64
N VAL A 64 -9.54 -31.64 3.89
CA VAL A 64 -8.66 -31.43 2.73
C VAL A 64 -7.48 -30.58 3.17
N ARG A 65 -6.28 -30.95 2.72
CA ARG A 65 -5.02 -30.25 3.02
C ARG A 65 -4.23 -29.96 1.75
N GLY A 66 -3.34 -28.98 1.79
CA GLY A 66 -2.45 -28.63 0.67
C GLY A 66 -3.08 -27.64 -0.33
N PHE A 67 -4.31 -27.19 -0.06
CA PHE A 67 -4.93 -26.09 -0.79
C PHE A 67 -4.25 -24.75 -0.48
N ASP A 68 -3.67 -24.65 0.72
CA ASP A 68 -2.82 -23.56 1.23
C ASP A 68 -1.44 -23.49 0.54
N ASN A 69 -1.35 -23.87 -0.73
CA ASN A 69 -0.12 -23.76 -1.50
C ASN A 69 0.33 -22.30 -1.54
N ALA A 70 1.56 -22.03 -1.09
CA ALA A 70 2.08 -20.67 -1.01
C ALA A 70 2.04 -19.93 -2.36
N GLY A 71 2.24 -20.63 -3.49
CA GLY A 71 2.13 -20.04 -4.82
C GLY A 71 0.71 -19.62 -5.17
N PHE A 72 -0.30 -20.40 -4.75
CA PHE A 72 -1.71 -20.04 -4.94
C PHE A 72 -2.14 -18.88 -4.04
N VAL A 73 -1.73 -18.88 -2.77
CA VAL A 73 -2.00 -17.78 -1.83
C VAL A 73 -1.34 -16.48 -2.30
N MET A 74 -0.06 -16.54 -2.71
CA MET A 74 0.62 -15.37 -3.28
C MET A 74 -0.04 -14.92 -4.59
N GLY A 75 -0.42 -15.87 -5.46
CA GLY A 75 -1.12 -15.58 -6.71
C GLY A 75 -2.48 -14.92 -6.49
N THR A 76 -3.23 -15.33 -5.46
CA THR A 76 -4.48 -14.70 -5.02
C THR A 76 -4.24 -13.26 -4.60
N SER A 77 -3.25 -13.04 -3.73
CA SER A 77 -2.88 -11.71 -3.22
C SER A 77 -2.38 -10.75 -4.31
N SER A 78 -2.01 -11.28 -5.50
CA SER A 78 -1.47 -10.51 -6.62
C SER A 78 -2.27 -10.65 -7.94
N SER A 79 -3.53 -11.05 -7.89
CA SER A 79 -4.33 -11.37 -9.07
C SER A 79 -4.96 -10.13 -9.75
N LEU A 80 -4.13 -9.19 -10.22
CA LEU A 80 -4.51 -7.91 -10.88
C LEU A 80 -5.23 -8.05 -12.26
N PHE A 81 -5.87 -9.18 -12.53
CA PHE A 81 -6.41 -9.52 -13.85
C PHE A 81 -7.54 -8.57 -14.28
N ASN A 82 -8.37 -8.12 -13.35
CA ASN A 82 -9.44 -7.14 -13.60
C ASN A 82 -8.87 -5.72 -13.89
N GLN A 83 -7.84 -5.27 -13.17
CA GLN A 83 -7.15 -3.99 -13.43
C GLN A 83 -6.49 -4.01 -14.81
N PHE A 84 -5.95 -5.16 -15.21
CA PHE A 84 -5.45 -5.37 -16.55
C PHE A 84 -6.56 -5.27 -17.60
N PHE A 85 -7.73 -5.91 -17.39
CA PHE A 85 -8.87 -5.82 -18.30
C PHE A 85 -9.30 -4.37 -18.59
N LEU A 86 -9.32 -3.52 -17.55
CA LEU A 86 -9.64 -2.10 -17.69
C LEU A 86 -8.59 -1.31 -18.50
N GLN A 87 -7.34 -1.79 -18.55
CA GLN A 87 -6.19 -1.07 -19.13
C GLN A 87 -5.63 -1.70 -20.42
N VAL A 88 -6.13 -2.86 -20.86
CA VAL A 88 -5.57 -3.61 -22.01
C VAL A 88 -5.63 -2.81 -23.32
N ASN A 89 -6.62 -1.91 -23.45
CA ASN A 89 -6.78 -1.05 -24.62
C ASN A 89 -5.89 0.20 -24.59
N SER A 90 -5.29 0.54 -23.44
CA SER A 90 -4.53 1.79 -23.25
C SER A 90 -3.03 1.60 -23.04
N THR A 91 -2.52 0.37 -22.91
CA THR A 91 -1.12 0.10 -22.53
C THR A 91 -0.28 -0.59 -23.62
N SER A 92 0.99 -0.15 -23.74
CA SER A 92 2.00 -0.71 -24.66
C SER A 92 2.70 -1.94 -24.06
N LEU A 93 1.92 -2.98 -23.74
CA LEU A 93 2.43 -4.20 -23.09
C LEU A 93 3.22 -5.11 -24.05
N PRO A 94 4.21 -5.88 -23.55
CA PRO A 94 4.85 -6.97 -24.29
C PRO A 94 3.84 -7.99 -24.83
N ASP A 95 4.09 -8.51 -26.03
CA ASP A 95 3.14 -9.39 -26.73
C ASP A 95 2.84 -10.68 -25.97
N PHE A 96 3.80 -11.25 -25.24
CA PHE A 96 3.55 -12.48 -24.47
C PHE A 96 2.60 -12.25 -23.28
N LEU A 97 2.64 -11.07 -22.64
CA LEU A 97 1.67 -10.70 -21.62
C LEU A 97 0.31 -10.49 -22.28
N LYS A 98 0.25 -9.75 -23.38
CA LYS A 98 -0.99 -9.59 -24.15
C LYS A 98 -1.58 -10.92 -24.56
N THR A 99 -0.79 -11.89 -25.03
CA THR A 99 -1.27 -13.23 -25.41
C THR A 99 -1.71 -14.03 -24.20
N ALA A 100 -0.91 -14.13 -23.13
CA ALA A 100 -1.30 -14.85 -21.91
C ALA A 100 -2.61 -14.29 -21.33
N PHE A 101 -2.73 -12.97 -21.26
CA PHE A 101 -3.94 -12.31 -20.81
C PHE A 101 -5.08 -12.37 -21.83
N SER A 102 -4.83 -12.29 -23.14
CA SER A 102 -5.89 -12.43 -24.16
C SER A 102 -6.46 -13.85 -24.20
N ASP A 103 -5.62 -14.87 -23.96
CA ASP A 103 -6.04 -16.28 -23.87
C ASP A 103 -6.84 -16.54 -22.59
N ILE A 104 -6.51 -15.84 -21.49
CA ILE A 104 -7.32 -15.80 -20.26
C ILE A 104 -8.62 -15.02 -20.53
N LEU A 105 -8.56 -13.85 -21.19
CA LEU A 105 -9.71 -13.00 -21.53
C LEU A 105 -10.71 -13.64 -22.49
N ALA A 106 -10.22 -14.43 -23.46
CA ALA A 106 -11.06 -15.21 -24.35
C ALA A 106 -11.81 -16.34 -23.62
N LYS A 107 -11.33 -16.76 -22.44
CA LYS A 107 -12.04 -17.66 -21.53
C LYS A 107 -12.91 -16.93 -20.51
N ILE A 108 -12.51 -15.71 -20.08
CA ILE A 108 -13.26 -14.84 -19.15
C ILE A 108 -14.64 -14.46 -19.71
N GLY A 109 -14.79 -14.33 -21.03
CA GLY A 109 -16.09 -14.03 -21.65
C GLY A 109 -17.18 -15.09 -21.42
N GLU A 110 -16.84 -16.28 -20.93
CA GLU A 110 -17.80 -17.38 -20.71
C GLU A 110 -17.76 -18.01 -19.29
N GLU A 111 -16.72 -17.84 -18.43
CA GLU A 111 -16.58 -18.64 -17.18
C GLU A 111 -15.90 -17.99 -15.93
N ASP A 112 -15.88 -16.65 -15.72
CA ASP A 112 -15.42 -16.01 -14.45
C ASP A 112 -13.99 -16.37 -13.95
N GLU A 113 -13.01 -16.51 -14.85
CA GLU A 113 -11.60 -16.90 -14.53
C GLU A 113 -10.65 -15.70 -14.31
N ASP A 114 -11.13 -14.59 -13.72
CA ASP A 114 -10.33 -13.39 -13.36
C ASP A 114 -10.15 -13.22 -11.84
N ILE A 115 -10.47 -14.26 -11.08
CA ILE A 115 -10.54 -14.32 -9.62
C ILE A 115 -9.84 -15.59 -9.11
N ALA A 116 -9.32 -15.55 -7.89
CA ALA A 116 -8.92 -16.74 -7.17
C ALA A 116 -10.12 -17.36 -6.47
N VAL A 117 -10.58 -18.51 -6.97
CA VAL A 117 -11.76 -19.20 -6.45
C VAL A 117 -11.38 -20.16 -5.32
N TYR A 118 -12.00 -19.96 -4.16
CA TYR A 118 -11.88 -20.84 -3.00
C TYR A 118 -13.16 -21.68 -2.90
N ALA A 119 -13.10 -22.85 -3.53
CA ALA A 119 -14.20 -23.82 -3.58
C ALA A 119 -13.77 -25.13 -2.89
N PRO A 120 -14.48 -25.58 -1.84
CA PRO A 120 -15.67 -24.96 -1.24
C PRO A 120 -15.34 -23.72 -0.38
N ASN A 121 -16.31 -22.80 -0.27
CA ASN A 121 -16.22 -21.62 0.60
C ASN A 121 -16.09 -22.03 2.08
N PRO A 122 -15.00 -21.66 2.78
CA PRO A 122 -14.81 -22.01 4.18
C PRO A 122 -15.80 -21.34 5.14
N PHE A 123 -16.49 -20.29 4.70
CA PHE A 123 -17.48 -19.54 5.48
C PHE A 123 -18.92 -19.87 5.11
N TYR A 124 -19.15 -20.95 4.36
CA TYR A 124 -20.51 -21.38 4.03
C TYR A 124 -21.36 -21.65 5.29
N ASN A 125 -22.57 -21.07 5.33
CA ASN A 125 -23.49 -21.05 6.47
C ASN A 125 -22.91 -20.47 7.79
N TRP A 126 -21.75 -19.81 7.76
CA TRP A 126 -21.19 -19.11 8.92
C TRP A 126 -21.85 -17.74 9.09
N ALA A 127 -22.41 -17.47 10.28
CA ALA A 127 -23.07 -16.19 10.59
C ALA A 127 -24.06 -15.71 9.49
N PRO A 128 -25.04 -16.55 9.08
CA PRO A 128 -25.86 -16.32 7.88
C PRO A 128 -26.76 -15.07 7.94
N GLU A 129 -27.00 -14.53 9.13
CA GLU A 129 -27.79 -13.31 9.32
C GLU A 129 -27.00 -12.04 8.97
N SER A 130 -25.67 -12.08 9.07
CA SER A 130 -24.79 -10.90 8.91
C SER A 130 -23.78 -11.03 7.80
N SER A 131 -23.41 -12.25 7.39
CA SER A 131 -22.38 -12.49 6.39
C SER A 131 -22.97 -12.81 5.02
N PRO A 132 -22.72 -12.00 3.98
CA PRO A 132 -23.13 -12.35 2.62
C PRO A 132 -22.38 -13.60 2.10
N ALA A 133 -21.14 -13.82 2.53
CA ALA A 133 -20.35 -14.99 2.17
C ALA A 133 -21.00 -16.30 2.64
N ALA A 134 -21.80 -16.27 3.71
CA ALA A 134 -22.50 -17.46 4.21
C ALA A 134 -23.41 -18.15 3.18
N HIS A 135 -23.89 -17.40 2.19
CA HIS A 135 -24.85 -17.85 1.18
C HIS A 135 -24.17 -18.28 -0.13
N GLN A 136 -22.84 -18.18 -0.22
CA GLN A 136 -22.05 -18.51 -1.40
C GLN A 136 -21.38 -19.87 -1.22
N GLN A 137 -21.43 -20.72 -2.24
CA GLN A 137 -20.76 -22.03 -2.21
C GLN A 137 -19.25 -21.92 -2.48
N GLU A 138 -18.82 -20.82 -3.06
CA GLU A 138 -17.45 -20.49 -3.43
C GLU A 138 -17.14 -19.09 -2.92
N LEU A 139 -15.86 -18.83 -2.66
CA LEU A 139 -15.39 -17.53 -2.22
C LEU A 139 -14.41 -16.99 -3.24
N ASP A 140 -14.75 -15.84 -3.83
CA ASP A 140 -13.98 -15.21 -4.88
C ASP A 140 -13.09 -14.12 -4.28
N MET A 141 -11.80 -14.20 -4.57
CA MET A 141 -10.81 -13.25 -4.06
C MET A 141 -9.93 -12.69 -5.17
N VAL A 142 -9.47 -11.46 -4.98
CA VAL A 142 -8.62 -10.72 -5.91
C VAL A 142 -7.42 -10.08 -5.18
N ASP A 143 -6.62 -9.31 -5.92
CA ASP A 143 -5.43 -8.64 -5.38
C ASP A 143 -5.84 -7.70 -4.22
N GLY A 144 -5.11 -7.77 -3.10
CA GLY A 144 -5.44 -7.03 -1.88
C GLY A 144 -5.07 -5.54 -1.90
N GLY A 145 -4.59 -5.02 -3.03
CA GLY A 145 -4.36 -3.61 -3.28
C GLY A 145 -5.43 -2.95 -4.18
N GLU A 146 -6.42 -3.71 -4.65
CA GLU A 146 -7.44 -3.21 -5.60
C GLU A 146 -8.41 -2.20 -4.98
N ASP A 147 -8.58 -2.23 -3.66
CA ASP A 147 -9.36 -1.27 -2.90
C ASP A 147 -8.61 0.05 -2.57
N LEU A 148 -7.45 0.26 -3.22
CA LEU A 148 -6.46 1.33 -3.02
C LEU A 148 -5.62 1.22 -1.76
N GLN A 149 -5.84 0.24 -0.88
CA GLN A 149 -5.00 -0.03 0.29
C GLN A 149 -3.76 -0.87 -0.08
N ASN A 150 -3.00 -0.42 -1.08
CA ASN A 150 -1.84 -1.11 -1.64
C ASN A 150 -0.71 -1.41 -0.62
N ILE A 151 -0.75 -0.77 0.56
CA ILE A 151 0.07 -1.15 1.71
C ILE A 151 -0.85 -1.94 2.67
N PRO A 152 -0.52 -3.20 3.02
CA PRO A 152 -1.41 -4.09 3.78
C PRO A 152 -1.46 -3.72 5.27
N LEU A 153 -2.08 -2.59 5.59
CA LEU A 153 -2.13 -2.00 6.92
C LEU A 153 -3.31 -2.52 7.74
N HIS A 154 -4.40 -2.92 7.10
CA HIS A 154 -5.61 -3.40 7.78
C HIS A 154 -5.33 -4.54 8.78
N PRO A 155 -4.53 -5.57 8.46
CA PRO A 155 -4.10 -6.57 9.43
C PRO A 155 -3.37 -6.00 10.65
N LEU A 156 -2.61 -4.92 10.50
CA LEU A 156 -1.72 -4.41 11.55
C LEU A 156 -2.40 -3.46 12.53
N ILE A 157 -3.59 -2.95 12.17
CA ILE A 157 -4.33 -1.95 12.96
C ILE A 157 -5.47 -2.57 13.78
N GLN A 158 -5.53 -3.91 13.82
CA GLN A 158 -6.50 -4.65 14.60
C GLN A 158 -6.25 -4.44 16.10
N PRO A 159 -7.27 -4.03 16.89
CA PRO A 159 -7.10 -3.74 18.32
C PRO A 159 -6.47 -4.91 19.10
N GLU A 160 -6.83 -6.14 18.76
CA GLU A 160 -6.38 -7.37 19.41
C GLU A 160 -4.87 -7.59 19.25
N ARG A 161 -4.24 -7.01 18.23
CA ARG A 161 -2.81 -7.16 17.96
C ARG A 161 -1.93 -6.18 18.73
N HIS A 162 -2.51 -5.12 19.29
CA HIS A 162 -1.81 -4.14 20.13
C HIS A 162 -0.49 -3.63 19.50
N VAL A 163 -0.51 -3.37 18.19
CA VAL A 163 0.66 -2.88 17.46
C VAL A 163 0.95 -1.43 17.85
N ASP A 164 2.16 -1.18 18.35
CA ASP A 164 2.58 0.15 18.82
C ASP A 164 3.14 1.03 17.68
N VAL A 165 3.79 0.41 16.69
CA VAL A 165 4.45 1.09 15.56
C VAL A 165 4.33 0.27 14.28
N ILE A 166 4.15 0.94 13.15
CA ILE A 166 4.14 0.35 11.80
C ILE A 166 5.16 1.09 10.94
N PHE A 167 6.05 0.36 10.26
CA PHE A 167 6.90 0.91 9.20
C PHE A 167 6.24 0.62 7.85
N ALA A 168 5.55 1.62 7.30
CA ALA A 168 4.80 1.52 6.06
C ALA A 168 5.72 1.87 4.88
N VAL A 169 6.21 0.85 4.17
CA VAL A 169 7.03 1.01 2.96
C VAL A 169 6.10 1.13 1.76
N ASP A 170 6.18 2.25 1.04
CA ASP A 170 5.29 2.55 -0.08
C ASP A 170 6.06 2.59 -1.39
N SER A 171 5.74 1.68 -2.30
CA SER A 171 6.28 1.65 -3.68
C SER A 171 5.17 1.76 -4.72
N SER A 172 4.05 2.38 -4.35
CA SER A 172 2.88 2.56 -5.23
C SER A 172 3.18 3.50 -6.39
N ALA A 173 2.54 3.25 -7.53
CA ALA A 173 2.71 4.00 -8.76
C ALA A 173 1.59 5.06 -8.93
N ASP A 174 1.47 5.99 -7.99
CA ASP A 174 0.28 6.86 -7.87
C ASP A 174 0.31 8.12 -8.76
N THR A 175 1.51 8.64 -9.04
CA THR A 175 1.69 9.89 -9.80
C THR A 175 1.89 9.60 -11.30
N THR A 176 1.86 10.65 -12.12
CA THR A 176 2.14 10.59 -13.57
C THR A 176 3.42 9.82 -13.91
N TYR A 177 4.43 9.88 -13.04
CA TYR A 177 5.70 9.20 -13.20
C TYR A 177 5.89 8.04 -12.21
N SER A 178 4.81 7.41 -11.76
CA SER A 178 4.83 6.17 -10.96
C SER A 178 5.57 6.26 -9.61
N TRP A 179 5.53 7.44 -8.98
CA TRP A 179 5.97 7.61 -7.59
C TRP A 179 4.79 7.64 -6.62
N PRO A 180 4.99 7.26 -5.35
CA PRO A 180 3.93 7.27 -4.35
C PRO A 180 3.55 8.70 -3.95
N ASN A 181 2.26 8.93 -3.74
CA ASN A 181 1.72 10.19 -3.22
C ASN A 181 0.94 10.02 -1.91
N GLY A 182 1.04 8.84 -1.27
CA GLY A 182 0.36 8.51 -0.02
C GLY A 182 -1.07 7.99 -0.19
N THR A 183 -1.50 7.67 -1.42
CA THR A 183 -2.86 7.17 -1.70
C THR A 183 -3.26 6.00 -0.81
N ALA A 184 -2.36 5.03 -0.60
CA ALA A 184 -2.64 3.88 0.26
C ALA A 184 -2.90 4.25 1.72
N LEU A 185 -2.15 5.22 2.27
CA LEU A 185 -2.40 5.71 3.63
C LEU A 185 -3.74 6.44 3.74
N VAL A 186 -4.10 7.22 2.72
CA VAL A 186 -5.38 7.92 2.66
C VAL A 186 -6.52 6.91 2.61
N ALA A 187 -6.43 5.88 1.77
CA ALA A 187 -7.44 4.83 1.65
C ALA A 187 -7.68 4.11 2.98
N THR A 188 -6.62 3.68 3.68
CA THR A 188 -6.75 3.05 5.00
C THR A 188 -7.32 4.00 6.05
N TYR A 189 -6.94 5.28 6.02
CA TYR A 189 -7.50 6.29 6.92
C TYR A 189 -9.00 6.49 6.68
N GLU A 190 -9.42 6.68 5.43
CA GLU A 190 -10.83 6.84 5.06
C GLU A 190 -11.65 5.61 5.42
N ARG A 191 -11.10 4.40 5.19
CA ARG A 191 -11.72 3.15 5.63
C ARG A 191 -11.93 3.15 7.14
N SER A 192 -10.93 3.55 7.93
CA SER A 192 -11.05 3.61 9.39
C SER A 192 -12.14 4.58 9.90
N LEU A 193 -12.47 5.60 9.11
CA LEU A 193 -13.52 6.57 9.40
C LEU A 193 -14.90 6.17 8.85
N ASN A 194 -14.97 5.09 8.08
CA ASN A 194 -16.16 4.73 7.35
C ASN A 194 -17.32 4.36 8.30
N SER A 195 -18.42 5.11 8.20
CA SER A 195 -19.59 5.01 9.08
C SER A 195 -20.44 3.76 8.86
N THR A 196 -20.19 2.98 7.80
CA THR A 196 -20.84 1.67 7.59
C THR A 196 -20.45 0.64 8.64
N GLY A 197 -19.35 0.87 9.37
CA GLY A 197 -18.83 -0.04 10.38
C GLY A 197 -17.85 -1.08 9.83
N ILE A 198 -17.51 -1.04 8.54
CA ILE A 198 -16.58 -1.99 7.91
C ILE A 198 -15.23 -2.07 8.63
N ALA A 199 -14.74 -0.94 9.16
CA ALA A 199 -13.48 -0.88 9.90
C ALA A 199 -13.49 -1.52 11.29
N ASN A 200 -14.65 -2.00 11.77
CA ASN A 200 -14.80 -2.83 12.98
C ASN A 200 -13.92 -2.47 14.19
N GLY A 201 -13.94 -1.20 14.61
CA GLY A 201 -13.20 -0.76 15.80
C GLY A 201 -11.69 -0.56 15.61
N THR A 202 -11.16 -0.73 14.38
CA THR A 202 -9.80 -0.32 14.04
C THR A 202 -9.63 1.19 14.18
N SER A 203 -8.39 1.63 14.45
CA SER A 203 -8.04 3.04 14.58
C SER A 203 -6.77 3.34 13.81
N PHE A 204 -6.78 4.43 13.05
CA PHE A 204 -5.68 4.84 12.18
C PHE A 204 -5.35 6.32 12.41
N PRO A 205 -4.07 6.74 12.33
CA PRO A 205 -3.75 8.14 12.53
C PRO A 205 -4.36 9.01 11.44
N ALA A 206 -4.59 10.29 11.75
CA ALA A 206 -5.01 11.25 10.74
C ALA A 206 -3.99 11.35 9.60
N ILE A 207 -4.47 11.23 8.36
CA ILE A 207 -3.69 11.32 7.13
C ILE A 207 -4.25 12.47 6.28
N PRO A 208 -3.42 13.38 5.75
CA PRO A 208 -3.90 14.44 4.86
C PRO A 208 -4.15 13.93 3.44
N ASP A 209 -4.79 14.75 2.60
CA ASP A 209 -5.03 14.42 1.19
C ASP A 209 -3.72 14.31 0.36
N GLN A 210 -3.80 13.65 -0.78
CA GLN A 210 -2.66 13.38 -1.67
C GLN A 210 -1.97 14.67 -2.16
N ASN A 211 -2.73 15.75 -2.39
CA ASN A 211 -2.15 17.02 -2.80
C ASN A 211 -1.30 17.61 -1.68
N THR A 212 -1.77 17.52 -0.43
CA THR A 212 -0.97 17.89 0.74
C THR A 212 0.30 17.04 0.87
N PHE A 213 0.24 15.73 0.62
CA PHE A 213 1.43 14.86 0.62
C PHE A 213 2.52 15.39 -0.31
N VAL A 214 2.15 15.70 -1.55
CA VAL A 214 3.08 16.20 -2.57
C VAL A 214 3.54 17.62 -2.24
N ASN A 215 2.61 18.54 -1.97
CA ASN A 215 2.92 19.95 -1.72
C ASN A 215 3.81 20.17 -0.48
N ASN A 216 3.62 19.37 0.57
CA ASN A 216 4.43 19.47 1.80
C ASN A 216 5.65 18.53 1.78
N GLY A 217 5.86 17.82 0.67
CA GLY A 217 6.97 16.89 0.47
C GLY A 217 6.98 15.73 1.47
N LEU A 218 5.82 15.27 1.95
CA LEU A 218 5.68 14.13 2.85
C LEU A 218 6.08 12.81 2.17
N ASN A 219 6.04 12.78 0.83
CA ASN A 219 6.48 11.68 -0.02
C ASN A 219 7.95 11.80 -0.48
N THR A 220 8.75 12.71 0.09
CA THR A 220 10.18 12.92 -0.27
C THR A 220 11.18 12.45 0.79
N ARG A 221 10.66 12.01 1.93
CA ARG A 221 11.42 11.62 3.13
C ARG A 221 10.55 10.76 4.04
N PRO A 222 11.13 10.06 5.03
CA PRO A 222 10.35 9.47 6.10
C PRO A 222 9.45 10.51 6.77
N THR A 223 8.20 10.15 7.00
CA THR A 223 7.21 11.00 7.68
C THR A 223 6.48 10.18 8.73
N PHE A 224 6.31 10.71 9.93
CA PHE A 224 5.63 10.02 11.02
C PHE A 224 4.20 10.54 11.15
N PHE A 225 3.24 9.63 11.23
CA PHE A 225 1.83 9.91 11.48
C PHE A 225 1.39 9.30 12.81
N GLY A 226 0.46 9.96 13.50
CA GLY A 226 -0.03 9.48 14.80
C GLY A 226 0.92 9.74 15.96
N CYS A 227 1.86 10.67 15.84
CA CYS A 227 2.78 10.96 16.95
C CYS A 227 2.09 11.41 18.24
N ASN A 228 0.89 12.01 18.14
CA ASN A 228 0.04 12.29 19.28
C ASN A 228 -1.14 11.31 19.32
N SER A 229 -1.10 10.36 20.25
CA SER A 229 -2.18 9.37 20.44
C SER A 229 -3.46 9.96 21.04
N THR A 230 -3.43 11.16 21.65
CA THR A 230 -4.65 11.77 22.20
C THR A 230 -5.62 12.25 21.12
N ASN A 231 -5.16 12.33 19.88
CA ASN A 231 -5.97 12.80 18.75
C ASN A 231 -6.76 11.67 18.08
N THR A 232 -6.66 10.44 18.57
CA THR A 232 -7.35 9.27 17.99
C THR A 232 -8.43 8.75 18.95
N THR A 233 -9.42 8.07 18.39
CA THR A 233 -10.59 7.56 19.14
C THR A 233 -10.30 6.27 19.92
N GLY A 234 -9.16 5.63 19.67
CA GLY A 234 -8.69 4.45 20.36
C GLY A 234 -7.17 4.25 20.24
N PRO A 235 -6.63 3.16 20.79
CA PRO A 235 -5.22 2.78 20.63
C PRO A 235 -4.87 2.73 19.14
N THR A 236 -3.92 3.58 18.72
CA THR A 236 -3.53 3.74 17.32
C THR A 236 -2.01 3.62 17.20
N PRO A 237 -1.46 2.82 16.28
CA PRO A 237 -0.02 2.74 16.07
C PRO A 237 0.55 4.06 15.58
N LEU A 238 1.81 4.34 15.92
CA LEU A 238 2.58 5.36 15.21
C LEU A 238 2.99 4.78 13.84
N VAL A 239 2.66 5.47 12.76
CA VAL A 239 3.02 5.03 11.40
C VAL A 239 4.26 5.79 10.93
N VAL A 240 5.35 5.07 10.70
CA VAL A 240 6.54 5.55 10.02
C VAL A 240 6.38 5.27 8.53
N TYR A 241 5.97 6.29 7.78
CA TYR A 241 5.83 6.21 6.33
C TYR A 241 7.19 6.35 5.64
N LEU A 242 7.50 5.39 4.77
CA LEU A 242 8.77 5.26 4.05
C LEU A 242 8.46 5.19 2.54
N PRO A 243 8.30 6.34 1.88
CA PRO A 243 8.01 6.39 0.45
C PRO A 243 9.24 5.99 -0.38
N ASN A 244 9.01 5.25 -1.46
CA ASN A 244 9.98 5.06 -2.52
C ASN A 244 10.39 6.43 -3.06
N TYR A 245 11.70 6.67 -3.11
CA TYR A 245 12.28 7.93 -3.54
C TYR A 245 13.65 7.66 -4.18
N PRO A 246 14.06 8.39 -5.23
CA PRO A 246 15.34 8.15 -5.88
C PRO A 246 16.49 8.68 -5.02
N TYR A 247 17.21 7.79 -4.34
CA TYR A 247 18.47 8.09 -3.67
C TYR A 247 19.62 7.92 -4.65
N VAL A 248 19.79 6.71 -5.17
CA VAL A 248 20.89 6.35 -6.10
C VAL A 248 20.39 5.90 -7.47
N SER A 249 19.11 5.53 -7.58
CA SER A 249 18.51 5.05 -8.82
C SER A 249 17.02 5.37 -8.88
N TYR A 250 16.46 5.39 -10.09
CA TYR A 250 15.03 5.53 -10.35
C TYR A 250 14.35 4.15 -10.30
N SER A 251 13.69 3.87 -9.17
CA SER A 251 13.01 2.59 -8.88
C SER A 251 11.49 2.64 -9.09
N ASN A 252 10.97 3.66 -9.77
CA ASN A 252 9.56 3.84 -10.13
C ASN A 252 9.19 3.03 -11.39
N TRP A 253 9.38 1.72 -11.32
CA TRP A 253 9.12 0.83 -12.46
C TRP A 253 7.62 0.60 -12.67
N SER A 254 7.24 0.28 -13.91
CA SER A 254 5.87 -0.10 -14.23
C SER A 254 5.53 -1.44 -13.59
N THR A 255 4.33 -1.55 -13.02
CA THR A 255 3.75 -2.81 -12.52
C THR A 255 3.81 -3.95 -13.55
N PHE A 256 3.73 -3.62 -14.84
CA PHE A 256 3.73 -4.61 -15.92
C PHE A 256 5.11 -4.88 -16.52
N GLN A 257 6.20 -4.41 -15.90
CA GLN A 257 7.55 -4.71 -16.34
C GLN A 257 7.97 -6.13 -15.88
N PRO A 258 8.15 -7.09 -16.81
CA PRO A 258 8.31 -8.50 -16.44
C PRO A 258 9.77 -8.91 -16.22
N SER A 259 10.72 -8.05 -16.60
CA SER A 259 12.15 -8.36 -16.56
C SER A 259 12.99 -7.11 -16.33
N TYR A 260 14.13 -7.31 -15.69
CA TYR A 260 15.07 -6.26 -15.30
C TYR A 260 16.49 -6.72 -15.62
N GLU A 261 17.34 -5.78 -16.02
CA GLU A 261 18.77 -6.06 -16.06
C GLU A 261 19.31 -6.25 -14.64
N ILE A 262 20.35 -7.08 -14.49
CA ILE A 262 20.90 -7.42 -13.16
C ILE A 262 21.41 -6.15 -12.44
N SER A 263 22.04 -5.23 -13.16
CA SER A 263 22.51 -3.97 -12.60
C SER A 263 21.36 -3.09 -12.11
N GLU A 264 20.27 -3.01 -12.88
CA GLU A 264 19.09 -2.23 -12.50
C GLU A 264 18.44 -2.80 -11.23
N ARG A 265 18.34 -4.13 -11.13
CA ARG A 265 17.89 -4.81 -9.90
C ARG A 265 18.77 -4.45 -8.72
N ASP A 266 20.09 -4.56 -8.86
CA ASP A 266 21.04 -4.33 -7.77
C ASP A 266 21.00 -2.86 -7.30
N ASP A 267 20.90 -1.92 -8.25
CA ASP A 267 20.76 -0.49 -7.95
C ASP A 267 19.43 -0.17 -7.28
N THR A 268 18.33 -0.80 -7.68
CA THR A 268 17.01 -0.65 -7.02
C THR A 268 17.01 -1.23 -5.60
N ILE A 269 17.64 -2.39 -5.39
CA ILE A 269 17.80 -2.96 -4.03
C ILE A 269 18.61 -2.01 -3.15
N ARG A 270 19.71 -1.45 -3.69
CA ARG A 270 20.52 -0.44 -2.99
C ARG A 270 19.70 0.82 -2.70
N ASN A 271 18.90 1.27 -3.66
CA ASN A 271 18.02 2.42 -3.48
C ASN A 271 17.03 2.20 -2.33
N GLY A 272 16.41 1.02 -2.25
CA GLY A 272 15.53 0.64 -1.13
C GLY A 272 16.25 0.64 0.22
N TYR A 273 17.49 0.13 0.28
CA TYR A 273 18.33 0.23 1.48
C TYR A 273 18.58 1.69 1.87
N ASP A 274 18.92 2.55 0.92
CA ASP A 274 19.20 3.97 1.18
C ASP A 274 17.92 4.74 1.59
N VAL A 275 16.76 4.41 1.04
CA VAL A 275 15.46 4.96 1.46
C VAL A 275 15.20 4.68 2.94
N VAL A 276 15.30 3.42 3.36
CA VAL A 276 14.97 3.00 4.74
C VAL A 276 16.04 3.44 5.74
N THR A 277 17.30 3.53 5.33
CA THR A 277 18.42 3.91 6.21
C THR A 277 18.77 5.39 6.15
N MET A 278 18.06 6.21 5.36
CA MET A 278 18.40 7.61 5.10
C MET A 278 19.82 7.78 4.54
N GLY A 279 20.20 6.89 3.61
CA GLY A 279 21.53 6.79 3.01
C GLY A 279 22.57 6.39 4.04
N ASN A 280 22.33 5.30 4.79
CA ASN A 280 23.14 4.87 5.93
C ASN A 280 23.42 6.02 6.93
N SER A 281 22.36 6.73 7.32
CA SER A 281 22.38 7.92 8.19
C SER A 281 23.20 9.11 7.67
N THR A 282 23.55 9.14 6.37
CA THR A 282 24.28 10.27 5.76
C THR A 282 23.39 11.49 5.59
N ARG A 283 22.10 11.30 5.27
CA ARG A 283 21.14 12.42 5.19
C ARG A 283 20.73 12.95 6.56
N ASP A 284 20.71 12.07 7.56
CA ASP A 284 20.46 12.43 8.95
C ASP A 284 21.17 11.46 9.90
N GLY A 285 22.20 11.96 10.58
CA GLY A 285 22.96 11.19 11.57
C GLY A 285 22.14 10.71 12.77
N ASN A 286 20.98 11.34 13.03
CA ASN A 286 20.09 10.97 14.12
C ASN A 286 18.98 10.00 13.69
N TRP A 287 18.91 9.59 12.42
CA TRP A 287 17.81 8.76 11.90
C TRP A 287 17.60 7.49 12.73
N THR A 288 18.67 6.76 13.05
CA THR A 288 18.59 5.54 13.87
C THR A 288 18.02 5.82 15.26
N THR A 289 18.35 6.97 15.86
CA THR A 289 17.75 7.40 17.13
C THR A 289 16.26 7.67 16.96
N CYS A 290 15.86 8.34 15.88
CA CYS A 290 14.45 8.65 15.60
C CYS A 290 13.61 7.40 15.33
N VAL A 291 14.16 6.38 14.67
CA VAL A 291 13.56 5.05 14.54
C VAL A 291 13.35 4.42 15.92
N GLY A 292 14.36 4.45 16.79
CA GLY A 292 14.23 3.96 18.17
C GLY A 292 13.15 4.71 18.97
N CYS A 293 13.05 6.03 18.80
CA CYS A 293 12.03 6.85 19.42
C CYS A 293 10.62 6.52 18.92
N ALA A 294 10.44 6.27 17.62
CA ALA A 294 9.17 5.81 17.05
C ALA A 294 8.72 4.48 17.67
N ILE A 295 9.64 3.51 17.78
CA ILE A 295 9.38 2.20 18.40
C ILE A 295 8.96 2.35 19.88
N LEU A 296 9.59 3.26 20.61
CA LEU A 296 9.32 3.45 22.04
C LEU A 296 8.13 4.38 22.33
N SER A 297 7.59 5.08 21.32
CA SER A 297 6.60 6.16 21.49
C SER A 297 5.43 5.76 22.38
N ARG A 298 4.73 4.67 22.02
CA ARG A 298 3.58 4.16 22.79
C ARG A 298 3.96 3.60 24.16
N SER A 299 5.19 3.08 24.29
CA SER A 299 5.70 2.60 25.57
C SER A 299 5.96 3.74 26.54
N PHE A 300 6.40 4.92 26.07
CA PHE A 300 6.53 6.11 26.92
C PHE A 300 5.16 6.53 27.47
N GLU A 301 4.13 6.57 26.63
CA GLU A 301 2.77 6.92 27.02
C GLU A 301 2.21 5.92 28.05
N ARG A 302 2.27 4.61 27.74
CA ARG A 302 1.72 3.53 28.58
C ARG A 302 2.36 3.45 29.96
N THR A 303 3.65 3.77 30.07
CA THR A 303 4.39 3.72 31.34
C THR A 303 4.48 5.09 32.04
N ASN A 304 3.91 6.15 31.43
CA ASN A 304 4.06 7.53 31.88
C ASN A 304 5.55 7.93 32.05
N THR A 305 6.41 7.41 31.17
CA THR A 305 7.84 7.73 31.14
C THR A 305 8.04 9.05 30.41
N GLN A 306 8.86 9.94 30.97
CA GLN A 306 9.23 11.19 30.30
C GLN A 306 9.94 10.89 28.97
N VAL A 307 9.40 11.42 27.88
CA VAL A 307 10.01 11.31 26.55
C VAL A 307 11.38 12.01 26.56
N PRO A 308 12.48 11.33 26.19
CA PRO A 308 13.80 11.95 26.15
C PRO A 308 13.90 13.08 25.12
N ASP A 309 14.73 14.09 25.38
CA ASP A 309 14.91 15.24 24.49
C ASP A 309 15.29 14.85 23.06
N ALA A 310 16.10 13.79 22.89
CA ALA A 310 16.45 13.25 21.59
C ALA A 310 15.21 12.79 20.80
N CYS A 311 14.25 12.15 21.48
CA CYS A 311 12.98 11.74 20.87
C CYS A 311 12.06 12.91 20.60
N THR A 312 12.02 13.92 21.48
CA THR A 312 11.28 15.16 21.23
C THR A 312 11.77 15.84 19.95
N GLN A 313 13.09 15.91 19.73
CA GLN A 313 13.66 16.48 18.50
C GLN A 313 13.29 15.65 17.25
N CYS A 314 13.32 14.32 17.37
CA CYS A 314 12.89 13.43 16.29
C CYS A 314 11.42 13.65 15.93
N PHE A 315 10.53 13.74 16.92
CA PHE A 315 9.12 13.97 16.68
C PHE A 315 8.85 15.36 16.09
N GLN A 316 9.55 16.41 16.54
CA GLN A 316 9.46 17.73 15.93
C GLN A 316 9.88 17.75 14.46
N LYS A 317 10.83 16.88 14.08
CA LYS A 317 11.36 16.83 12.71
C LYS A 317 10.51 15.98 11.77
N TYR A 318 10.06 14.84 12.23
CA TYR A 318 9.46 13.80 11.38
C TYR A 318 7.94 13.73 11.47
N CYS A 319 7.34 14.16 12.58
CA CYS A 319 5.89 14.12 12.70
C CYS A 319 5.26 15.15 11.78
N TRP A 320 4.25 14.69 11.03
CA TRP A 320 3.37 15.62 10.36
C TRP A 320 2.65 16.49 11.40
N ASP A 321 2.67 17.80 11.18
CA ASP A 321 2.23 18.82 12.13
C ASP A 321 0.75 19.20 11.98
N GLY A 322 0.03 18.55 11.04
CA GLY A 322 -1.37 18.84 10.75
C GLY A 322 -1.57 19.92 9.67
N THR A 323 -0.50 20.51 9.13
CA THR A 323 -0.63 21.50 8.05
C THR A 323 -1.09 20.85 6.75
N THR A 324 -2.03 21.50 6.06
CA THR A 324 -2.61 21.02 4.80
C THR A 324 -2.42 22.03 3.68
N ASN A 325 -2.23 21.50 2.46
CA ASN A 325 -2.23 22.26 1.22
C ASN A 325 -2.86 21.40 0.11
N SER A 326 -4.18 21.46 0.00
CA SER A 326 -4.94 20.65 -0.95
C SER A 326 -4.98 21.24 -2.38
N THR A 327 -4.18 22.27 -2.69
CA THR A 327 -4.10 22.82 -4.06
C THR A 327 -3.46 21.81 -5.01
N ASN A 328 -3.86 21.82 -6.29
CA ASN A 328 -3.28 20.89 -7.27
C ASN A 328 -1.75 21.12 -7.37
N PRO A 329 -0.92 20.11 -7.05
CA PRO A 329 0.53 20.25 -7.09
C PRO A 329 1.02 20.37 -8.54
N ALA A 330 2.28 20.80 -8.70
CA ALA A 330 3.00 20.62 -9.96
C ALA A 330 3.30 19.12 -10.19
N ASP A 331 3.73 18.78 -11.40
CA ASP A 331 4.17 17.42 -11.70
C ASP A 331 5.28 16.97 -10.73
N TYR A 332 5.10 15.77 -10.17
CA TYR A 332 6.01 15.22 -9.18
C TYR A 332 7.13 14.43 -9.86
N GLU A 333 8.24 15.13 -10.12
CA GLU A 333 9.44 14.62 -10.81
C GLU A 333 10.67 14.72 -9.89
N PRO A 334 10.85 13.78 -8.93
CA PRO A 334 12.00 13.80 -8.05
C PRO A 334 13.31 13.50 -8.80
N VAL A 335 14.43 13.97 -8.26
CA VAL A 335 15.79 13.70 -8.76
C VAL A 335 16.58 12.91 -7.73
N THR A 336 17.60 12.18 -8.20
CA THR A 336 18.47 11.38 -7.33
C THR A 336 19.17 12.25 -6.28
N LEU A 337 19.14 11.80 -5.02
CA LEU A 337 19.71 12.56 -3.89
C LEU A 337 21.22 12.35 -3.71
N LEU A 338 21.70 11.16 -4.02
CA LEU A 338 23.06 10.68 -3.81
C LEU A 338 23.68 10.37 -5.18
N GLU A 339 23.74 11.37 -6.06
CA GLU A 339 24.53 11.20 -7.29
C GLU A 339 25.98 10.87 -6.92
N ASP A 340 26.51 9.79 -7.50
CA ASP A 340 27.95 9.61 -7.61
C ASP A 340 28.52 10.88 -8.26
N SER A 341 29.57 11.43 -7.67
CA SER A 341 30.25 12.64 -8.14
C SER A 341 30.97 12.39 -9.47
N ALA A 342 30.20 12.20 -10.55
CA ALA A 342 30.69 11.93 -11.89
C ALA A 342 29.78 12.58 -12.94
N GLY A 343 29.80 13.92 -12.97
CA GLY A 343 29.72 14.64 -14.24
C GLY A 343 28.33 15.02 -14.77
N SER A 344 27.54 15.73 -13.99
CA SER A 344 26.49 16.62 -14.52
C SER A 344 26.83 18.06 -14.16
N ALA A 345 27.70 18.67 -14.96
CA ALA A 345 27.82 20.13 -14.96
C ALA A 345 26.47 20.70 -15.44
N LEU A 346 25.62 21.11 -14.50
CA LEU A 346 24.49 21.97 -14.77
C LEU A 346 25.03 23.23 -15.47
N SER A 347 24.79 23.33 -16.78
CA SER A 347 24.96 24.60 -17.48
C SER A 347 23.95 25.59 -16.89
N PRO A 348 24.37 26.78 -16.42
CA PRO A 348 23.43 27.76 -15.93
C PRO A 348 22.52 28.16 -17.09
N ALA A 349 21.21 28.00 -16.91
CA ALA A 349 20.21 28.55 -17.81
C ALA A 349 20.53 30.04 -18.02
N VAL A 350 20.86 30.39 -19.27
CA VAL A 350 21.03 31.78 -19.69
C VAL A 350 19.67 32.45 -19.53
N ILE A 351 19.55 33.32 -18.53
CA ILE A 351 18.44 34.27 -18.41
C ILE A 351 18.55 35.24 -19.60
N THR A 352 17.86 34.96 -20.70
CA THR A 352 17.64 35.94 -21.76
C THR A 352 16.61 36.96 -21.29
N THR A 353 17.08 38.08 -20.76
CA THR A 353 16.30 39.31 -20.64
C THR A 353 16.05 39.88 -22.04
N ILE A 354 14.79 39.83 -22.49
CA ILE A 354 14.35 40.55 -23.68
C ILE A 354 14.32 42.04 -23.34
N VAL A 355 15.36 42.76 -23.75
CA VAL A 355 15.36 44.23 -23.77
C VAL A 355 14.65 44.66 -25.06
N ALA A 356 13.40 45.13 -24.93
CA ALA A 356 12.69 45.78 -26.02
C ALA A 356 13.24 47.20 -26.23
N THR A 357 14.05 47.39 -27.27
CA THR A 357 14.40 48.73 -27.78
C THR A 357 13.99 48.85 -29.24
N SER A 358 12.80 49.41 -29.47
CA SER A 358 12.35 49.85 -30.78
C SER A 358 12.70 51.34 -30.94
N ALA A 359 13.87 51.62 -31.52
CA ALA A 359 14.20 52.94 -32.04
C ALA A 359 14.03 52.91 -33.56
N ALA A 360 12.95 53.51 -34.07
CA ALA A 360 12.73 53.74 -35.48
C ALA A 360 12.83 55.24 -35.79
N LEU A 361 13.94 55.63 -36.42
CA LEU A 361 14.17 56.86 -37.18
C LEU A 361 15.13 56.45 -38.32
N PHE A 362 15.04 56.83 -39.60
CA PHE A 362 14.27 57.86 -40.30
C PHE A 362 14.41 57.62 -41.83
N THR A 363 13.38 58.02 -42.61
CA THR A 363 13.41 58.61 -43.97
C THR A 363 14.02 57.89 -45.19
N LEU A 364 13.22 57.75 -46.27
CA LEU A 364 13.32 58.54 -47.52
C LEU A 364 12.35 58.01 -48.60
N LEU A 365 11.24 58.74 -48.84
CA LEU A 365 10.69 59.21 -50.12
C LEU A 365 9.25 59.73 -49.94
#